data_AF-A0A1W1CZE4-F1
#
_entry.id   AF-A0A1W1CZE4-F1
#
_cell.length_a   1.000
_cell.length_b   1.000
_cell.length_c   1.000
_cell.angle_alpha   90.00
_cell.angle_beta   90.00
_cell.angle_gamma   90.00
#
_symmetry.space_group_name_H-M   'P 1'
#
loop_
_entity.id
_entity.type
_entity.pdbx_description
1 polymer ?
#
loop_
_entity_poly.entity_id
_entity_poly.type
_entity_poly.pdbx_seq_one_letter_code
_entity_poly.pdbx_strand_id
1 'polypeptide(L)'
;MSSIAYKNELILALAFLLLVSAFFYKEHIVSNDGSSANDTVQLVQDIKESIALKALWGDKKLTKKIESLKFGISPSKFKWSRKGKKLQAVFTSISGKELNMLMKKIMNMAIEIQKIDINKMGSAYTLELKCKW
;
A
#
# COMPACT_ATOMS: atom_id res chain seq x y z
N MET A 1 -78.67 5.56 -1.38
CA MET A 1 -77.80 6.55 -2.05
C MET A 1 -76.45 6.53 -1.34
N SER A 2 -75.54 5.61 -1.68
CA SER A 2 -74.28 5.46 -0.93
C SER A 2 -73.17 4.69 -1.69
N SER A 3 -73.50 3.76 -2.59
CA SER A 3 -72.49 2.87 -3.21
C SER A 3 -71.47 3.54 -4.15
N ILE A 4 -71.73 4.76 -4.62
CA ILE A 4 -70.83 5.49 -5.53
C ILE A 4 -69.72 6.21 -4.73
N ALA A 5 -70.02 6.75 -3.55
CA ALA A 5 -69.05 7.44 -2.70
C ALA A 5 -67.96 6.47 -2.18
N TYR A 6 -68.37 5.27 -1.73
CA TYR A 6 -67.44 4.23 -1.26
C TYR A 6 -66.47 3.73 -2.34
N LYS A 7 -66.90 3.70 -3.61
CA LYS A 7 -65.99 3.33 -4.72
C LYS A 7 -64.93 4.41 -4.95
N ASN A 8 -65.31 5.69 -4.85
CA ASN A 8 -64.39 6.80 -5.02
C ASN A 8 -63.39 6.89 -3.86
N GLU A 9 -63.82 6.65 -2.63
CA GLU A 9 -62.95 6.59 -1.45
C GLU A 9 -61.94 5.44 -1.54
N LEU A 10 -62.36 4.27 -2.04
CA LEU A 10 -61.47 3.12 -2.21
C LEU A 10 -60.41 3.37 -3.30
N ILE A 11 -60.80 4.01 -4.41
CA ILE A 11 -59.85 4.42 -5.46
C ILE A 11 -58.84 5.45 -4.90
N LEU A 12 -59.31 6.41 -4.10
CA LEU A 12 -58.45 7.41 -3.48
C LEU A 12 -57.46 6.79 -2.49
N ALA A 13 -57.92 5.84 -1.67
CA ALA A 13 -57.08 5.10 -0.74
C ALA A 13 -56.00 4.27 -1.46
N LEU A 14 -56.37 3.61 -2.57
CA LEU A 14 -55.42 2.86 -3.39
C LEU A 14 -54.36 3.78 -4.03
N ALA A 15 -54.78 4.93 -4.56
CA ALA A 15 -53.88 5.91 -5.15
C ALA A 15 -52.90 6.47 -4.10
N PHE A 16 -53.39 6.74 -2.89
CA PHE A 16 -52.55 7.18 -1.77
C PHE A 16 -51.53 6.11 -1.37
N LEU A 17 -51.95 4.85 -1.30
CA LEU A 17 -51.07 3.73 -0.95
C LEU A 17 -49.95 3.57 -1.99
N LEU A 18 -50.26 3.66 -3.28
CA LEU A 18 -49.26 3.62 -4.35
C LEU A 18 -48.25 4.78 -4.25
N LEU A 19 -48.70 5.98 -3.90
CA LEU A 19 -47.84 7.15 -3.74
C LEU A 19 -46.88 6.97 -2.55
N VAL A 20 -47.39 6.45 -1.44
CA VAL A 20 -46.58 6.13 -0.26
C VAL A 20 -45.55 5.03 -0.57
N SER A 21 -45.95 3.96 -1.28
CA SER A 21 -45.01 2.92 -1.72
C SER A 21 -43.93 3.45 -2.65
N ALA A 22 -44.28 4.34 -3.59
CA ALA A 22 -43.30 4.97 -4.49
C ALA A 22 -42.33 5.90 -3.73
N PHE A 23 -42.81 6.61 -2.71
CA PHE A 23 -41.99 7.45 -1.85
C PHE A 23 -40.95 6.60 -1.09
N PHE A 24 -41.39 5.51 -0.46
CA PHE A 24 -40.47 4.58 0.21
C PHE A 24 -39.49 3.91 -0.76
N TYR A 25 -39.93 3.53 -1.97
CA TYR A 25 -39.06 2.95 -3.00
C TYR A 25 -37.96 3.92 -3.44
N LYS A 26 -38.27 5.21 -3.60
CA LYS A 26 -37.30 6.24 -3.98
C LYS A 26 -36.24 6.45 -2.89
N GLU A 27 -36.65 6.54 -1.62
CA GLU A 27 -35.71 6.70 -0.51
C GLU A 27 -34.77 5.49 -0.37
N HIS A 28 -35.29 4.27 -0.53
CA HIS A 28 -34.46 3.06 -0.50
C HIS A 28 -33.46 2.98 -1.65
N ILE A 29 -33.81 3.40 -2.88
CA ILE A 29 -32.87 3.40 -4.01
C ILE A 29 -31.80 4.48 -3.90
N VAL A 30 -32.18 5.71 -3.51
CA VAL A 30 -31.23 6.83 -3.40
C VAL A 30 -30.19 6.57 -2.30
N SER A 31 -30.54 5.82 -1.27
CA SER A 31 -29.59 5.41 -0.22
C SER A 31 -28.55 4.36 -0.68
N ASN A 32 -28.80 3.62 -1.77
CA ASN A 32 -27.95 2.50 -2.21
C ASN A 32 -26.97 2.85 -3.34
N ASP A 33 -27.24 3.94 -4.09
CA ASP A 33 -26.37 4.42 -5.18
C ASP A 33 -25.21 5.32 -4.69
N GLY A 34 -25.36 5.98 -3.54
CA GLY A 34 -24.34 6.92 -3.02
C GLY A 34 -23.12 6.24 -2.37
N SER A 35 -23.30 5.08 -1.74
CA SER A 35 -22.22 4.30 -1.13
C SER A 35 -21.39 3.54 -2.17
N SER A 36 -22.06 2.94 -3.16
CA SER A 36 -21.43 2.14 -4.22
C SER A 36 -20.46 2.95 -5.10
N ALA A 37 -20.78 4.21 -5.39
CA ALA A 37 -19.90 5.08 -6.17
C ALA A 37 -18.62 5.47 -5.40
N ASN A 38 -18.74 5.79 -4.11
CA ASN A 38 -17.60 6.14 -3.27
C ASN A 38 -16.69 4.94 -2.99
N ASP A 39 -17.27 3.77 -2.73
CA ASP A 39 -16.52 2.53 -2.52
C ASP A 39 -15.76 2.12 -3.79
N THR A 40 -16.36 2.30 -4.97
CA THR A 40 -15.70 2.04 -6.25
C THR A 40 -14.56 3.02 -6.52
N VAL A 41 -14.75 4.31 -6.23
CA VAL A 41 -13.69 5.33 -6.36
C VAL A 41 -12.52 5.00 -5.43
N GLN A 42 -12.81 4.59 -4.19
CA GLN A 42 -11.81 4.23 -3.20
C GLN A 42 -11.03 2.97 -3.61
N LEU A 43 -11.71 1.93 -4.11
CA LEU A 43 -11.06 0.72 -4.65
C LEU A 43 -10.14 1.04 -5.84
N VAL A 44 -10.56 1.91 -6.75
CA VAL A 44 -9.73 2.35 -7.88
C VAL A 44 -8.50 3.11 -7.39
N GLN A 45 -8.63 3.93 -6.34
CA GLN A 45 -7.51 4.64 -5.73
C GLN A 45 -6.53 3.67 -5.05
N ASP A 46 -7.02 2.70 -4.27
CA ASP A 46 -6.20 1.68 -3.62
C ASP A 46 -5.44 0.83 -4.65
N ILE A 47 -6.08 0.48 -5.77
CA ILE A 47 -5.43 -0.24 -6.87
C ILE A 47 -4.31 0.63 -7.48
N LYS A 48 -4.57 1.91 -7.76
CA LYS A 48 -3.56 2.82 -8.29
C LYS A 48 -2.38 2.99 -7.34
N GLU A 49 -2.64 3.11 -6.04
CA GLU A 49 -1.60 3.16 -5.02
C GLU A 49 -0.78 1.86 -4.98
N SER A 50 -1.43 0.70 -5.03
CA SER A 50 -0.73 -0.60 -5.08
C SER A 50 0.14 -0.77 -6.34
N ILE A 51 -0.31 -0.25 -7.48
CA ILE A 51 0.45 -0.26 -8.74
C ILE A 51 1.63 0.71 -8.65
N ALA A 52 1.42 1.91 -8.10
CA ALA A 52 2.50 2.87 -7.88
C ALA A 52 3.57 2.31 -6.93
N LEU A 53 3.15 1.65 -5.85
CA LEU A 53 4.05 0.96 -4.92
C LEU A 53 4.80 -0.18 -5.64
N LYS A 54 4.12 -1.03 -6.42
CA LYS A 54 4.80 -2.07 -7.22
C LYS A 54 5.80 -1.49 -8.22
N ALA A 55 5.48 -0.37 -8.85
CA ALA A 55 6.37 0.31 -9.79
C ALA A 55 7.65 0.80 -9.10
N LEU A 56 7.57 1.28 -7.85
CA LEU A 56 8.74 1.68 -7.06
C LEU A 56 9.69 0.51 -6.75
N TRP A 57 9.17 -0.70 -6.55
CA TRP A 57 9.96 -1.91 -6.25
C TRP A 57 10.57 -2.52 -7.53
N GLY A 58 9.93 -2.33 -8.68
CA GLY A 58 10.41 -2.75 -9.99
C GLY A 58 11.49 -1.83 -10.62
N ASP A 59 11.70 -0.63 -10.08
CA ASP A 59 12.47 0.41 -10.78
C ASP A 59 13.98 0.10 -10.87
N LYS A 60 14.54 0.26 -12.07
CA LYS A 60 15.99 0.25 -12.33
C LYS A 60 16.73 1.28 -11.47
N LYS A 61 16.09 2.37 -11.07
CA LYS A 61 16.67 3.37 -10.16
C LYS A 61 16.98 2.78 -8.77
N LEU A 62 16.15 1.87 -8.28
CA LEU A 62 16.36 1.25 -6.97
C LEU A 62 17.60 0.34 -6.98
N THR A 63 17.80 -0.38 -8.08
CA THR A 63 19.03 -1.15 -8.31
C THR A 63 20.27 -0.28 -8.23
N LYS A 64 20.26 0.91 -8.87
CA LYS A 64 21.38 1.85 -8.78
C LYS A 64 21.60 2.36 -7.35
N LYS A 65 20.53 2.65 -6.61
CA LYS A 65 20.61 3.05 -5.19
C LYS A 65 21.20 1.94 -4.32
N ILE A 66 20.87 0.69 -4.57
CA ILE A 66 21.42 -0.46 -3.84
C ILE A 66 22.90 -0.63 -4.14
N GLU A 67 23.30 -0.56 -5.41
CA GLU A 67 24.72 -0.54 -5.79
C GLU A 67 25.48 0.63 -5.14
N SER A 68 24.79 1.72 -4.78
CA SER A 68 25.39 2.86 -4.09
C SER A 68 25.69 2.64 -2.59
N LEU A 69 25.23 1.53 -2.00
CA LEU A 69 25.55 1.16 -0.62
C LEU A 69 27.04 0.88 -0.43
N LYS A 70 27.72 0.34 -1.45
CA LYS A 70 29.17 0.09 -1.39
C LYS A 70 30.02 1.35 -1.54
N PHE A 71 29.45 2.46 -2.02
CA PHE A 71 30.19 3.72 -2.14
C PHE A 71 30.44 4.33 -0.77
N GLY A 72 31.71 4.69 -0.53
CA GLY A 72 32.19 5.21 0.75
C GLY A 72 32.78 4.14 1.68
N ILE A 73 32.80 2.87 1.26
CA ILE A 73 33.41 1.77 2.01
C ILE A 73 34.52 1.15 1.16
N SER A 74 35.67 0.87 1.78
CA SER A 74 36.79 0.22 1.11
C SER A 74 36.37 -1.15 0.55
N PRO A 75 36.77 -1.52 -0.69
CA PRO A 75 36.49 -2.83 -1.29
C PRO A 75 36.90 -4.02 -0.42
N SER A 76 37.92 -3.87 0.42
CA SER A 76 38.39 -4.94 1.32
C SER A 76 37.45 -5.19 2.51
N LYS A 77 36.54 -4.25 2.82
CA LYS A 77 35.66 -4.31 3.99
C LYS A 77 34.28 -4.86 3.69
N PHE A 78 33.99 -5.28 2.46
CA PHE A 78 32.68 -5.83 2.13
C PHE A 78 32.75 -7.04 1.20
N LYS A 79 31.82 -7.96 1.39
CA LYS A 79 31.49 -9.03 0.44
C LYS A 79 30.13 -8.74 -0.14
N TRP A 80 30.04 -8.75 -1.47
CA TRP A 80 28.83 -8.39 -2.20
C TRP A 80 28.43 -9.54 -3.11
N SER A 81 27.24 -10.09 -2.90
CA SER A 81 26.68 -11.14 -3.74
C SER A 81 25.28 -10.74 -4.16
N ARG A 82 25.10 -10.52 -5.46
CA ARG A 82 23.83 -10.12 -6.04
C ARG A 82 23.38 -11.16 -7.06
N LYS A 83 22.14 -11.63 -6.92
CA LYS A 83 21.48 -12.53 -7.88
C LYS A 83 20.15 -11.92 -8.29
N GLY A 84 20.14 -11.25 -9.45
CA GLY A 84 18.98 -10.52 -9.97
C GLY A 84 18.55 -9.39 -9.04
N LYS A 85 17.37 -9.58 -8.43
CA LYS A 85 16.66 -8.67 -7.51
C LYS A 85 16.88 -8.99 -6.03
N LYS A 86 17.84 -9.87 -5.73
CA LYS A 86 18.23 -10.26 -4.36
C LYS A 86 19.68 -9.85 -4.12
N LEU A 87 19.94 -9.32 -2.93
CA LEU A 87 21.27 -8.95 -2.46
C LEU A 87 21.58 -9.66 -1.14
N GLN A 88 22.80 -10.17 -1.04
CA GLN A 88 23.45 -10.51 0.22
C GLN A 88 24.74 -9.71 0.29
N ALA A 89 24.86 -8.87 1.32
CA ALA A 89 26.04 -8.06 1.57
C ALA A 89 26.52 -8.32 3.00
N VAL A 90 27.83 -8.46 3.16
CA VAL A 90 28.47 -8.56 4.48
C VAL A 90 29.52 -7.47 4.55
N PHE A 91 29.38 -6.57 5.50
CA PHE A 91 30.34 -5.51 5.79
C PHE A 91 31.08 -5.87 7.06
N THR A 92 32.41 -5.91 7.01
CA THR A 92 33.28 -6.28 8.13
C THR A 92 34.18 -5.12 8.50
N SER A 93 34.44 -4.95 9.80
CA SER A 93 35.35 -3.91 10.31
C SER A 93 34.95 -2.48 9.88
N ILE A 94 33.65 -2.19 9.87
CA ILE A 94 33.12 -0.85 9.61
C ILE A 94 33.04 -0.03 10.90
N SER A 95 33.31 1.26 10.79
CA SER A 95 33.18 2.23 11.88
C SER A 95 31.71 2.55 12.17
N GLY A 96 31.43 3.11 13.35
CA GLY A 96 30.08 3.57 13.69
C GLY A 96 29.53 4.62 12.71
N LYS A 97 30.40 5.45 12.11
CA LYS A 97 30.01 6.42 11.07
C LYS A 97 29.57 5.73 9.78
N GLU A 98 30.34 4.74 9.31
CA GLU A 98 30.01 3.94 8.12
C GLU A 98 28.72 3.14 8.34
N LEU A 99 28.54 2.52 9.52
CA LEU A 99 27.32 1.80 9.88
C LEU A 99 26.08 2.70 9.87
N ASN A 100 26.15 3.88 10.50
CA ASN A 100 25.02 4.81 10.50
C ASN A 100 24.68 5.31 9.10
N MET A 101 25.69 5.56 8.26
CA MET A 101 25.47 5.93 6.86
C MET A 101 24.76 4.82 6.09
N LEU A 102 25.23 3.58 6.22
CA LEU A 102 24.60 2.41 5.60
C LEU A 102 23.16 2.26 6.07
N MET A 103 22.91 2.36 7.38
CA MET A 103 21.57 2.19 7.91
C MET A 103 20.60 3.28 7.42
N LYS A 104 21.05 4.53 7.40
CA LYS A 104 20.24 5.62 6.86
C LYS A 104 19.91 5.40 5.39
N LYS A 105 20.86 4.90 4.58
CA LYS A 105 20.58 4.55 3.18
C LYS A 105 19.58 3.41 3.07
N ILE A 106 19.77 2.33 3.83
CA ILE A 106 18.92 1.13 3.82
C ILE A 106 17.47 1.48 4.18
N MET A 107 17.27 2.22 5.28
CA MET A 107 15.93 2.61 5.76
C MET A 107 15.20 3.56 4.80
N ASN A 108 15.95 4.34 4.01
CA ASN A 108 15.38 5.27 3.03
C ASN A 108 15.14 4.62 1.65
N MET A 109 15.30 3.30 1.52
CA MET A 109 15.04 2.57 0.28
C MET A 109 13.81 1.68 0.43
N ALA A 110 13.00 1.63 -0.63
CA ALA A 110 11.88 0.70 -0.75
C ALA A 110 12.41 -0.71 -1.09
N ILE A 111 12.97 -1.40 -0.10
CA ILE A 111 13.48 -2.76 -0.19
C ILE A 111 12.85 -3.64 0.88
N GLU A 112 12.66 -4.92 0.60
CA GLU A 112 12.28 -5.90 1.61
C GLU A 112 13.54 -6.45 2.29
N ILE A 113 13.69 -6.15 3.58
CA ILE A 113 14.80 -6.62 4.41
C ILE A 113 14.47 -8.02 4.90
N GLN A 114 15.24 -9.02 4.48
CA GLN A 114 15.09 -10.42 4.88
C GLN A 114 15.92 -10.76 6.12
N LYS A 115 17.13 -10.19 6.21
CA LYS A 115 18.01 -10.33 7.36
C LYS A 115 18.79 -9.05 7.53
N ILE A 116 18.83 -8.57 8.77
CA ILE A 116 19.79 -7.56 9.20
C ILE A 116 20.38 -8.01 10.53
N ASP A 117 21.70 -8.15 10.56
CA ASP A 117 22.41 -8.59 11.76
C ASP A 117 23.64 -7.69 11.96
N ILE A 118 23.77 -7.14 13.16
CA ILE A 118 24.80 -6.17 13.52
C ILE A 118 25.54 -6.70 14.74
N ASN A 119 26.80 -7.05 14.53
CA ASN A 119 27.69 -7.55 15.58
C ASN A 119 28.78 -6.51 15.85
N LYS A 120 28.94 -6.12 17.11
CA LYS A 120 30.00 -5.20 17.54
C LYS A 120 31.23 -5.99 17.97
N MET A 121 32.40 -5.63 17.43
CA MET A 121 33.69 -6.20 17.79
C MET A 121 34.63 -5.06 18.17
N GLY A 122 34.74 -4.78 19.48
CA GLY A 122 35.52 -3.67 20.00
C GLY A 122 35.00 -2.30 19.52
N SER A 123 35.82 -1.58 18.76
CA SER A 123 35.48 -0.28 18.15
C SER A 123 34.88 -0.39 16.74
N ALA A 124 34.82 -1.60 16.18
CA ALA A 124 34.32 -1.86 14.85
C ALA A 124 33.02 -2.68 14.88
N TYR A 125 32.32 -2.68 13.75
CA TYR A 125 31.06 -3.38 13.55
C TYR A 125 31.13 -4.30 12.34
N THR A 126 30.34 -5.37 12.39
CA THR A 126 30.04 -6.26 11.27
C THR A 126 28.54 -6.17 11.01
N LEU A 127 28.16 -5.92 9.76
CA LEU A 127 26.76 -5.85 9.31
C LEU A 127 26.54 -6.93 8.24
N GLU A 128 25.64 -7.86 8.49
CA GLU A 128 25.11 -8.78 7.47
C GLU A 128 23.73 -8.27 7.03
N LEU A 129 23.58 -8.06 5.72
CA LEU A 129 22.34 -7.61 5.10
C LEU A 129 21.91 -8.60 4.02
N LYS A 130 20.67 -9.08 4.11
CA LYS A 130 19.98 -9.80 3.02
C LYS A 130 18.71 -9.06 2.68
N CYS A 131 18.53 -8.67 1.42
CA CYS A 131 17.34 -7.96 0.98
C CYS A 131 16.93 -8.32 -0.44
N LYS A 132 15.68 -8.02 -0.78
CA LYS A 132 15.14 -8.16 -2.14
C LYS A 132 14.28 -6.95 -2.51
N TRP A 133 14.13 -6.70 -3.81
CA TRP A 133 13.31 -5.62 -4.36
C TRP A 133 12.70 -5.98 -5.70
#